data_AF-A0A2N7XSX6-F1
#
_entry.id   AF-A0A2N7XSX6-F1
#
_cell.length_a   1.000
_cell.length_b   1.000
_cell.length_c   1.000
_cell.angle_alpha   90.00
_cell.angle_beta   90.00
_cell.angle_gamma   90.00
#
_symmetry.space_group_name_H-M   'P 1'
#
loop_
_entity.id
_entity.type
_entity.pdbx_description
1 polymer ?
#
loop_
_entity_poly.entity_id
_entity_poly.type
_entity_poly.pdbx_seq_one_letter_code
_entity_poly.pdbx_strand_id
1 'polypeptide(L)'
;SNLDAMGYDAETSDPLYKNIPLYITRKTTSGACVGVFYDTLADCTFDFGCEHSNYHGPYRLFEAEAGDLDLYVIAGPELAQVVR
;
A
#
# COMPACT_ATOMS: atom_id res chain seq x y z
N SER A 1 0.35 -13.94 3.78
CA SER A 1 -0.57 -14.94 3.22
C SER A 1 -2.00 -14.51 3.49
N ASN A 2 -2.97 -14.82 2.63
CA ASN A 2 -4.38 -14.55 2.94
C ASN A 2 -4.90 -15.62 3.91
N LEU A 3 -5.56 -15.20 4.99
CA LEU A 3 -5.98 -16.08 6.08
C LEU A 3 -7.48 -16.03 6.32
N ASP A 4 -8.01 -17.09 6.93
CA ASP A 4 -9.38 -17.11 7.47
C ASP A 4 -9.41 -16.37 8.81
N ALA A 5 -9.66 -15.05 8.74
CA ALA A 5 -9.56 -14.14 9.87
C ALA A 5 -10.82 -14.16 10.76
N MET A 6 -11.16 -15.33 11.31
CA MET A 6 -12.24 -15.47 12.28
C MET A 6 -11.87 -14.76 13.60
N GLY A 7 -12.70 -13.80 14.04
CA GLY A 7 -12.43 -13.02 15.24
C GLY A 7 -11.40 -11.90 15.06
N TYR A 8 -11.23 -11.41 13.83
CA TYR A 8 -10.28 -10.36 13.45
C TYR A 8 -10.23 -9.16 14.41
N ASP A 9 -9.00 -8.77 14.74
CA ASP A 9 -8.62 -7.57 15.49
C ASP A 9 -7.67 -6.71 14.63
N ALA A 10 -8.03 -5.44 14.42
CA ALA A 10 -7.29 -4.57 13.50
C ALA A 10 -5.90 -4.13 13.99
N GLU A 11 -5.61 -4.27 15.28
CA GLU A 11 -4.32 -3.89 15.86
C GLU A 11 -3.34 -5.06 15.86
N THR A 12 -3.84 -6.28 16.07
CA THR A 12 -3.01 -7.45 16.40
C THR A 12 -3.16 -8.65 15.48
N SER A 13 -4.18 -8.69 14.62
CA SER A 13 -4.39 -9.82 13.71
C SER A 13 -3.66 -9.65 12.37
N ASP A 14 -3.23 -10.78 11.85
CA ASP A 14 -2.70 -10.94 10.50
C ASP A 14 -3.73 -10.55 9.40
N PRO A 15 -3.28 -10.35 8.14
CA PRO A 15 -4.12 -9.87 7.03
C PRO A 15 -5.44 -10.62 6.83
N LEU A 16 -6.45 -9.86 6.39
CA LEU A 16 -7.78 -10.35 6.02
C LEU A 16 -7.75 -11.27 4.78
N TYR A 17 -8.94 -11.66 4.33
CA TYR A 17 -9.16 -12.63 3.26
C TYR A 17 -8.66 -12.25 1.87
N LYS A 18 -8.49 -10.94 1.58
CA LYS A 18 -8.14 -10.45 0.24
C LYS A 18 -6.98 -9.47 0.33
N ASN A 19 -5.93 -9.78 -0.40
CA ASN A 19 -4.86 -8.85 -0.70
C ASN A 19 -5.14 -8.15 -2.04
N ILE A 20 -5.23 -6.82 -2.02
CA ILE A 20 -5.23 -5.95 -3.20
C ILE A 20 -4.12 -4.93 -2.94
N PRO A 21 -2.91 -5.10 -3.51
CA PRO A 21 -1.73 -4.25 -3.25
C PRO A 21 -1.86 -2.83 -3.83
N LEU A 22 -2.83 -2.06 -3.35
CA LEU A 22 -3.14 -0.70 -3.78
C LEU A 22 -3.21 0.22 -2.56
N TYR A 23 -2.50 1.34 -2.63
CA TYR A 23 -2.79 2.47 -1.74
C TYR A 23 -2.98 3.75 -2.54
N ILE A 24 -3.76 4.67 -1.97
CA ILE A 24 -4.04 5.99 -2.56
C ILE A 24 -3.58 7.05 -1.58
N THR A 25 -2.81 8.02 -2.07
CA THR A 25 -2.33 9.14 -1.27
C THR A 25 -2.83 10.46 -1.83
N ARG A 26 -3.08 11.42 -0.94
CA ARG A 26 -3.42 12.79 -1.29
C ARG A 26 -2.25 13.71 -0.96
N LYS A 27 -1.73 14.42 -1.95
CA LYS A 27 -0.69 15.44 -1.74
C LYS A 27 -1.28 16.60 -0.95
N THR A 28 -0.71 16.91 0.20
CA THR A 28 -1.18 17.99 1.08
C THR A 28 -1.07 19.37 0.44
N THR A 29 -0.04 19.59 -0.38
CA THR A 29 0.24 20.90 -1.02
C THR A 29 -0.68 21.24 -2.19
N SER A 30 -1.02 20.25 -3.02
CA SER A 30 -1.84 20.45 -4.24
C SER A 30 -3.25 19.88 -4.14
N GLY A 31 -3.52 19.04 -3.14
CA GLY A 31 -4.76 18.30 -3.01
C GLY A 31 -4.93 17.15 -3.99
N ALA A 32 -3.96 16.92 -4.89
CA ALA A 32 -4.01 15.88 -5.91
C ALA A 32 -3.92 14.47 -5.30
N CYS A 33 -4.75 13.55 -5.78
CA CYS A 33 -4.71 12.14 -5.43
C CYS A 33 -3.85 11.33 -6.42
N VAL A 34 -3.11 10.36 -5.91
CA VAL A 34 -2.33 9.39 -6.69
C VAL A 34 -2.54 8.00 -6.09
N GLY A 35 -2.90 7.04 -6.94
CA GLY A 35 -2.92 5.62 -6.62
C GLY A 35 -1.64 4.93 -7.05
N VAL A 36 -1.20 3.96 -6.27
CA VAL A 36 -0.04 3.12 -6.57
C VAL A 36 -0.46 1.68 -6.39
N PHE A 37 -0.46 0.91 -7.49
CA PHE A 37 -0.85 -0.50 -7.52
C PHE A 37 0.37 -1.36 -7.88
N TYR A 38 0.65 -2.36 -7.06
CA TYR A 38 1.72 -3.34 -7.27
C TYR A 38 1.10 -4.62 -7.83
N ASP A 39 1.44 -4.99 -9.06
CA ASP A 39 0.89 -6.18 -9.71
C ASP A 39 1.70 -7.40 -9.31
N THR A 40 1.33 -7.97 -8.17
CA THR A 40 1.95 -9.18 -7.63
C THR A 40 0.95 -10.04 -6.89
N LEU A 41 1.19 -11.35 -6.90
CA LEU A 41 0.47 -12.35 -6.11
C LEU A 41 1.24 -12.75 -4.84
N ALA A 42 2.46 -12.23 -4.66
CA ALA A 42 3.29 -12.52 -3.50
C ALA A 42 2.74 -11.84 -2.23
N ASP A 43 3.18 -12.35 -1.08
CA ASP A 43 2.94 -11.69 0.19
C ASP A 43 3.68 -10.35 0.22
N CYS A 44 2.97 -9.32 0.70
CA CYS A 44 3.41 -7.93 0.61
C CYS A 44 3.44 -7.27 1.98
N THR A 45 4.47 -6.45 2.21
CA THR A 45 4.58 -5.57 3.36
C THR A 45 4.53 -4.12 2.92
N PHE A 46 3.72 -3.32 3.61
CA PHE A 46 3.64 -1.87 3.42
C PHE A 46 4.06 -1.17 4.70
N ASP A 47 5.03 -0.27 4.60
CA ASP A 47 5.37 0.67 5.66
C ASP A 47 5.04 2.09 5.17
N PHE A 48 4.20 2.80 5.93
CA PHE A 48 3.74 4.15 5.60
C PHE A 48 4.44 5.25 6.42
N GLY A 49 5.68 5.00 6.86
CA GLY A 49 6.51 5.89 7.67
C GLY A 49 6.64 5.44 9.13
N CYS A 50 6.47 4.14 9.40
CA CYS A 50 6.69 3.53 10.71
C CYS A 50 8.19 3.31 10.97
N GLU A 51 8.95 2.93 9.94
CA GLU A 51 10.40 2.79 10.05
C GLU A 51 11.09 4.15 10.25
N HIS A 52 11.93 4.23 11.29
CA HIS A 52 12.77 5.38 11.57
C HIS A 52 14.18 5.16 11.00
N SER A 53 14.59 5.99 10.04
CA SER A 53 15.95 5.99 9.50
C SER A 53 16.76 7.16 10.07
N ASN A 54 17.99 6.89 10.49
CA ASN A 54 18.94 7.94 10.88
C ASN A 54 19.52 8.70 9.67
N TYR A 55 19.36 8.18 8.46
CA TYR A 55 19.98 8.73 7.24
C TYR A 55 18.97 9.33 6.26
N HIS A 56 17.71 8.91 6.35
CA HIS A 56 16.66 9.34 5.43
C HIS A 56 15.49 9.95 6.21
N GLY A 57 14.86 10.97 5.61
CA GLY A 57 13.61 11.52 6.13
C GLY A 57 12.45 10.51 5.98
N PRO A 58 11.22 10.87 6.40
CA PRO A 58 10.06 9.98 6.31
C PRO A 58 9.86 9.45 4.88
N TYR A 59 9.69 8.15 4.76
CA TYR A 59 9.52 7.46 3.49
C TYR A 59 8.40 6.41 3.59
N ARG A 60 8.04 5.86 2.43
CA ARG A 60 7.14 4.71 2.34
C ARG A 60 7.92 3.59 1.71
N LEU A 61 7.69 2.38 2.19
CA LEU A 61 8.33 1.17 1.68
C LEU A 61 7.26 0.17 1.25
N PHE A 62 7.57 -0.52 0.17
CA PHE A 62 6.85 -1.69 -0.29
C PHE A 62 7.87 -2.81 -0.49
N GLU A 63 7.54 -3.99 0.01
CA GLU A 63 8.31 -5.21 -0.20
C GLU A 63 7.35 -6.33 -0.60
N ALA A 64 7.79 -7.15 -1.55
CA ALA A 64 7.11 -8.39 -1.92
C ALA A 64 8.10 -9.56 -1.72
N GLU A 65 7.63 -10.66 -1.12
CA GLU A 65 8.50 -11.80 -0.78
C GLU A 65 9.11 -12.51 -2.02
N ALA A 66 8.48 -12.35 -3.18
CA ALA A 66 8.92 -12.98 -4.43
C ALA A 66 8.46 -12.20 -5.66
N GLY A 67 9.09 -12.53 -6.80
CA GLY A 67 8.76 -11.96 -8.10
C GLY A 67 9.49 -10.66 -8.39
N ASP A 68 9.17 -10.08 -9.53
CA ASP A 68 9.69 -8.80 -9.98
C ASP A 68 8.78 -7.65 -9.52
N LEU A 69 9.32 -6.44 -9.52
CA LEU A 69 8.52 -5.24 -9.25
C LEU A 69 7.77 -4.82 -10.52
N ASP A 70 6.47 -5.09 -10.56
CA ASP A 70 5.53 -4.52 -11.54
C ASP A 70 4.61 -3.50 -10.85
N LEU A 71 4.58 -2.26 -11.36
CA LEU A 71 4.01 -1.11 -10.66
C LEU A 71 3.25 -0.19 -11.62
N TYR A 72 2.03 0.14 -11.24
CA TYR A 72 1.18 1.12 -11.92
C TYR A 72 0.99 2.36 -11.04
N VAL A 73 1.27 3.53 -11.61
CA VAL A 73 0.97 4.83 -10.98
C VAL A 73 -0.24 5.44 -11.65
N ILE A 74 -1.31 5.63 -10.88
CA ILE A 74 -2.60 6.12 -11.35
C ILE A 74 -2.78 7.56 -10.88
N ALA A 75 -2.65 8.51 -11.80
CA ALA A 75 -2.80 9.93 -11.50
C ALA A 75 -4.28 10.35 -11.47
N GLY A 76 -4.70 11.00 -10.38
CA GLY A 76 -5.94 11.79 -10.33
C GLY A 76 -5.74 13.21 -10.84
N PRO A 77 -6.75 14.06 -10.69
CA PRO A 77 -6.62 14.98 -9.55
C PRO A 77 -7.45 14.57 -8.33
N GLU A 78 -8.58 13.92 -8.52
CA GLU A 78 -9.49 13.52 -7.44
C GLU A 78 -9.47 12.01 -7.18
N LEU A 79 -9.85 11.60 -5.97
CA LEU A 79 -9.92 10.18 -5.58
C LEU A 79 -10.79 9.35 -6.54
N ALA A 80 -11.91 9.90 -6.99
CA ALA A 80 -12.84 9.22 -7.89
C ALA A 80 -12.20 8.84 -9.23
N GLN A 81 -11.22 9.60 -9.70
CA GLN A 81 -10.53 9.34 -10.97
C GLN A 81 -9.44 8.27 -10.82
N VAL A 82 -8.92 8.08 -9.60
CA VAL A 82 -7.96 7.03 -9.29
C VAL A 82 -8.62 5.64 -9.26
N VAL A 83 -9.91 5.56 -8.95
CA VAL A 83 -10.64 4.30 -8.73
C VAL A 83 -11.65 3.94 -9.85
N ARG A 84 -11.62 4.67 -10.97
CA ARG A 84 -12.61 4.55 -12.05
C ARG A 84 -12.42 3.33 -12.93
#